data_AF-A0A2D3T9M3-F1
#
_entry.id   AF-A0A2D3T9M3-F1
#
_cell.length_a   1.000
_cell.length_b   1.000
_cell.length_c   1.000
_cell.angle_alpha   90.00
_cell.angle_beta   90.00
_cell.angle_gamma   90.00
#
_symmetry.space_group_name_H-M   'P 1'
#
loop_
_entity.id
_entity.type
_entity.pdbx_description
1 polymer ?
#
loop_
_entity_poly.entity_id
_entity_poly.type
_entity_poly.pdbx_seq_one_letter_code
_entity_poly.pdbx_strand_id
1 'polypeptide(L)' 'MKKKPSLDEFRSGGGETVTEKTNEIYSVSERANKTIRIRKSFEKKLKENAFYRSMKENRRVTESDIIDEALEKYFKIL' A
#
# COMPACT_ATOMS: atom_id res chain seq x y z
N MET A 1 -11.88 -15.75 42.69
CA MET A 1 -10.79 -16.16 41.78
C MET A 1 -11.43 -16.40 40.41
N LYS A 2 -11.12 -15.60 39.38
CA LYS A 2 -11.79 -15.71 38.07
C LYS A 2 -11.30 -16.99 37.37
N LYS A 3 -12.24 -17.87 37.03
CA LYS A 3 -11.99 -19.15 36.34
C LYS A 3 -11.33 -18.86 34.99
N LYS A 4 -10.34 -19.68 34.60
CA LYS A 4 -9.72 -19.60 33.26
C LYS A 4 -10.79 -19.96 32.22
N PRO A 5 -10.97 -19.16 31.16
CA PRO A 5 -11.90 -19.48 30.09
C PRO A 5 -11.47 -20.77 29.39
N SER A 6 -12.45 -21.56 28.97
CA SER A 6 -12.22 -22.87 28.36
C SER A 6 -11.89 -22.76 26.86
N LEU A 7 -11.16 -23.73 26.32
CA LEU A 7 -10.81 -23.78 24.90
C LEU A 7 -12.05 -23.82 23.98
N ASP A 8 -13.19 -24.32 24.46
CA ASP A 8 -14.44 -24.32 23.72
C ASP A 8 -15.07 -22.93 23.62
N GLU A 9 -14.97 -22.09 24.67
CA GLU A 9 -15.39 -20.68 24.65
C GLU A 9 -14.61 -19.86 23.62
N PHE A 10 -13.32 -20.16 23.44
CA PHE A 10 -12.48 -19.49 22.44
C PHE A 10 -12.84 -19.89 21.00
N ARG A 11 -13.35 -21.10 20.81
CA ARG A 11 -13.68 -21.63 19.47
C ARG A 11 -15.08 -21.26 19.00
N SER A 12 -15.98 -20.89 19.91
CA SER A 12 -17.42 -20.80 19.61
C SER A 12 -18.05 -19.41 19.67
N GLY A 13 -17.35 -18.35 20.09
CA GLY A 13 -18.02 -17.05 20.29
C GLY A 13 -17.14 -15.82 20.17
N GLY A 14 -16.94 -15.34 18.95
CA GLY A 14 -16.38 -14.02 18.67
C GLY A 14 -16.74 -13.50 17.28
N GLY A 15 -17.91 -13.90 16.76
CA GLY A 15 -18.45 -13.40 15.51
C GLY A 15 -19.00 -11.99 15.67
N GLU A 16 -18.13 -11.01 15.85
CA GLU A 16 -18.44 -9.67 15.36
C GLU A 16 -18.47 -9.78 13.84
N THR A 17 -19.65 -9.59 13.25
CA THR A 17 -19.80 -9.40 11.82
C THR A 17 -19.09 -8.11 11.45
N VAL A 18 -17.78 -8.20 11.19
CA VAL A 18 -17.07 -7.19 10.42
C VAL A 18 -17.70 -7.27 9.05
N THR A 19 -18.57 -6.31 8.73
CA THR A 19 -19.04 -6.09 7.38
C THR A 19 -17.80 -5.93 6.52
N GLU A 20 -17.46 -6.97 5.77
CA GLU A 20 -16.45 -6.91 4.74
C GLU A 20 -16.90 -5.80 3.80
N LYS A 21 -16.31 -4.62 3.94
CA LYS A 21 -16.37 -3.60 2.90
C LYS A 21 -15.91 -4.32 1.66
N THR A 22 -16.82 -4.48 0.70
CA THR A 22 -16.56 -4.98 -0.65
C THR A 22 -15.16 -4.54 -1.05
N ASN A 23 -14.24 -5.51 -1.08
CA ASN A 23 -12.93 -5.30 -1.67
C ASN A 23 -13.22 -4.83 -3.09
N GLU A 24 -13.01 -3.53 -3.33
CA GLU A 24 -12.93 -3.00 -4.67
C GLU A 24 -11.96 -3.92 -5.41
N ILE A 25 -12.44 -4.53 -6.48
CA ILE A 25 -11.59 -5.32 -7.37
C ILE A 25 -10.65 -4.31 -8.01
N TYR A 26 -9.57 -3.97 -7.31
CA TYR A 26 -8.45 -3.27 -7.90
C TYR A 26 -8.01 -4.17 -9.04
N SER A 27 -8.19 -3.72 -10.28
CA SER A 27 -7.54 -4.35 -11.42
C SER A 27 -6.06 -4.27 -11.13
N VAL A 28 -5.47 -5.37 -10.67
CA VAL A 28 -4.03 -5.43 -10.42
C VAL A 28 -3.40 -5.40 -11.81
N SER A 29 -2.98 -4.22 -12.26
CA SER A 29 -2.21 -4.14 -13.49
C SER A 29 -0.96 -5.00 -13.32
N GLU A 30 -0.57 -5.68 -14.38
CA GLU A 30 0.59 -6.56 -14.35
C GLU A 30 1.85 -5.71 -14.08
N ARG A 31 2.57 -6.03 -12.99
CA ARG A 31 3.76 -5.28 -12.56
C ARG A 31 5.01 -6.15 -12.68
N ALA A 32 6.07 -5.58 -13.25
CA ALA A 32 7.39 -6.19 -13.32
C ALA A 32 8.39 -5.43 -12.43
N ASN A 33 9.19 -6.16 -11.64
CA ASN A 33 10.21 -5.56 -10.78
C ASN A 33 11.55 -5.42 -11.51
N LYS A 34 12.14 -4.22 -11.48
CA LYS A 34 13.46 -3.95 -12.09
C LYS A 34 14.29 -3.04 -11.19
N THR A 35 15.58 -3.36 -11.04
CA THR A 35 16.55 -2.46 -10.40
C THR A 35 17.19 -1.55 -11.44
N ILE A 36 17.20 -0.24 -11.16
CA ILE A 36 17.82 0.80 -12.00
C ILE A 36 18.84 1.61 -11.20
N ARG A 37 19.84 2.19 -11.88
CA ARG A 37 20.79 3.12 -11.26
C ARG A 37 20.30 4.56 -11.46
N ILE A 38 20.27 5.34 -10.39
CA ILE A 38 19.86 6.75 -10.42
C ILE A 38 20.90 7.63 -9.73
N ARG A 39 20.85 8.94 -9.99
CA ARG A 39 21.69 9.92 -9.28
C ARG A 39 21.24 10.03 -7.82
N LYS A 40 22.19 10.18 -6.89
CA LYS A 40 21.91 10.34 -5.45
C LYS A 40 20.98 11.53 -5.14
N SER A 41 21.07 12.60 -5.93
CA SER A 41 20.17 13.76 -5.83
C SER A 41 18.71 13.39 -6.11
N PHE A 42 18.46 12.44 -7.01
CA PHE A 42 17.11 11.96 -7.31
C PHE A 42 16.57 11.05 -6.22
N GLU A 43 17.40 10.18 -5.63
CA GLU A 43 16.99 9.34 -4.49
C GLU A 43 16.42 10.17 -3.34
N LYS A 44 17.14 11.24 -2.93
CA LYS A 44 16.67 12.14 -1.87
C LYS A 44 15.34 12.80 -2.24
N LYS A 45 15.23 13.31 -3.48
CA LYS A 45 14.04 14.02 -3.95
C LYS A 45 12.82 13.10 -4.12
N LEU A 46 13.03 11.82 -4.48
CA LEU A 46 11.98 10.81 -4.55
C LEU A 46 11.41 10.50 -3.15
N LYS A 47 12.28 10.31 -2.16
CA LYS A 47 11.87 10.09 -0.75
C LYS A 47 11.04 11.25 -0.20
N GLU A 48 11.52 12.48 -0.40
CA GLU A 48 10.82 13.70 0.03
C GLU A 48 9.45 13.82 -0.65
N ASN A 49 9.36 13.58 -1.96
CA ASN A 49 8.08 13.63 -2.67
C ASN A 49 7.12 12.51 -2.25
N ALA A 50 7.61 11.29 -2.04
CA ALA A 50 6.79 10.17 -1.58
C ALA A 50 6.16 10.48 -0.23
N PHE A 51 6.94 11.03 0.71
CA PHE A 51 6.44 11.48 2.00
C PHE A 51 5.42 12.61 1.87
N TYR A 52 5.76 13.67 1.14
CA TYR A 52 4.88 14.84 0.98
C TYR A 52 3.55 14.47 0.32
N ARG A 53 3.59 13.67 -0.76
CA ARG A 53 2.37 13.20 -1.43
C ARG A 53 1.56 12.26 -0.56
N SER A 54 2.21 11.41 0.22
CA SER A 54 1.49 10.53 1.15
C SER A 54 0.70 11.32 2.19
N MET A 55 1.29 12.38 2.74
CA MET A 55 0.62 13.28 3.67
C MET A 55 -0.51 14.08 3.00
N LYS A 56 -0.29 14.55 1.76
CA LYS A 56 -1.26 15.37 1.03
C LYS A 56 -2.47 14.58 0.53
N GLU A 57 -2.24 13.40 -0.02
CA GLU A 57 -3.27 12.56 -0.65
C GLU A 57 -3.96 11.62 0.34
N ASN A 58 -3.52 11.63 1.62
CA ASN A 58 -4.00 10.76 2.68
C ASN A 58 -4.01 9.26 2.30
N ARG A 59 -3.10 8.89 1.39
CA ARG A 59 -2.87 7.52 0.91
C ARG A 59 -1.37 7.28 0.86
N ARG A 60 -0.95 6.02 0.95
CA ARG A 60 0.47 5.68 0.79
C ARG A 60 0.90 5.90 -0.67
N VAL A 61 1.88 6.75 -0.87
CA VAL A 61 2.57 6.97 -2.16
C VAL A 61 4.03 6.53 -2.00
N THR A 62 4.49 5.64 -2.86
CA THR A 62 5.85 5.09 -2.83
C THR A 62 6.75 5.75 -3.88
N GLU A 63 8.06 5.54 -3.75
CA GLU A 63 9.03 5.98 -4.77
C GLU A 63 8.73 5.33 -6.13
N SER A 64 8.30 4.06 -6.14
CA SER A 64 7.93 3.34 -7.35
C SER A 64 6.73 3.99 -8.05
N ASP A 65 5.70 4.41 -7.31
CA ASP A 65 4.52 5.08 -7.91
C ASP A 65 4.93 6.41 -8.58
N ILE A 66 5.87 7.14 -7.98
CA ILE A 66 6.37 8.40 -8.56
C ILE A 66 7.19 8.14 -9.83
N ILE A 67 8.02 7.08 -9.82
CA ILE A 67 8.81 6.68 -10.99
C ILE A 67 7.88 6.22 -12.12
N ASP A 68 6.87 5.42 -11.81
CA ASP A 68 5.91 4.90 -12.77
C ASP A 68 5.16 6.06 -13.45
N GLU A 69 4.58 6.98 -12.66
CA GLU A 69 3.92 8.19 -13.18
C GLU A 69 4.85 9.06 -14.04
N ALA A 70 6.13 9.16 -13.67
CA ALA A 70 7.11 9.92 -14.45
C ALA A 70 7.43 9.23 -15.79
N LEU A 71 7.51 7.90 -15.81
CA LEU A 71 7.74 7.10 -17.01
C LEU A 71 6.51 7.13 -17.93
N GLU A 72 5.30 7.02 -17.38
CA GLU A 72 4.05 7.18 -18.12
C GLU A 72 4.01 8.51 -18.88
N LYS A 73 4.33 9.61 -18.18
CA LYS A 73 4.41 10.96 -18.79
C LYS A 73 5.50 11.08 -19.84
N TYR A 74 6.67 10.48 -19.58
CA TYR A 74 7.80 10.53 -20.51
C TYR A 74 7.50 9.78 -21.82
N PHE A 75 6.89 8.59 -21.71
CA PHE A 75 6.55 7.75 -22.86
C PHE A 75 5.19 8.07 -23.49
N LYS A 76 4.36 8.92 -22.86
CA LYS A 76 2.99 9.28 -23.29
C LYS A 76 2.09 8.05 -23.41
N ILE A 77 2.16 7.16 -22.43
CA ILE A 77 1.38 5.92 -22.37
C ILE A 77 -0.01 6.13 -21.73
N LEU A 78 -0.22 7.32 -21.13
CA LEU A 78 -1.48 7.78 -20.53
C LEU A 78 -1.74 9.25 -20.91
#